data_AF-A0A2W6E9W9-F1
#
_entry.id   AF-A0A2W6E9W9-F1
#
_cell.length_a   1.000
_cell.length_b   1.000
_cell.length_c   1.000
_cell.angle_alpha   90.00
_cell.angle_beta   90.00
_cell.angle_gamma   90.00
#
_symmetry.space_group_name_H-M   'P 1'
#
loop_
_entity.id
_entity.type
_entity.pdbx_description
1 polymer ?
#
loop_
_entity_poly.entity_id
_entity_poly.type
_entity_poly.pdbx_seq_one_letter_code
_entity_poly.pdbx_strand_id
1 'polypeptide(L)'
;MGRSRYHHYHRRSWARRRVGPLLVLLCAVVLAGAGVVTVALFALMAIFGQFLLVGAGSVVVVRHLHRRHRHRRAMGPTQPAAVSPAARAAPVPDWRAARARFVQLRSEYGQFECDPLAVLRLPALTDVTVASTGRFVDAFAEAQALDTDTEPPAAHCARFVTAVNQAWRAWGAARDAAERIRLAGIPAQERATVARAIKLLTMARDSDHDAERTAAYAKARAELAKLDRSGTLRLPPTAAAALDAAARSQLPAG
;
A
#
# COMPACT_ATOMS: atom_id res chain seq x y z
N MET A 1 38.02 -33.30 67.90
CA MET A 1 38.56 -34.68 67.96
C MET A 1 37.66 -35.53 67.07
N GLY A 2 37.98 -35.91 65.83
CA GLY A 2 39.25 -36.38 65.29
C GLY A 2 39.21 -37.91 65.24
N ARG A 3 38.75 -38.50 64.12
CA ARG A 3 39.20 -39.83 63.65
C ARG A 3 38.73 -40.15 62.22
N SER A 4 39.71 -39.98 61.35
CA SER A 4 39.95 -40.60 60.05
C SER A 4 39.38 -42.01 59.87
N ARG A 5 38.82 -42.28 58.68
CA ARG A 5 38.88 -43.59 58.03
C ARG A 5 39.38 -43.43 56.60
N TYR A 6 40.54 -44.01 56.35
CA TYR A 6 41.09 -44.28 55.03
C TYR A 6 40.24 -45.33 54.32
N HIS A 7 40.06 -45.18 53.01
CA HIS A 7 40.03 -46.34 52.12
C HIS A 7 40.61 -46.02 50.74
N HIS A 8 41.47 -46.94 50.31
CA HIS A 8 42.26 -46.95 49.09
C HIS A 8 41.44 -47.09 47.79
N TYR A 9 41.90 -46.35 46.77
CA TYR A 9 42.03 -46.67 45.34
C TYR A 9 41.03 -47.59 44.62
N HIS A 10 40.43 -47.05 43.56
CA HIS A 10 40.34 -47.77 42.28
C HIS A 10 40.45 -46.84 41.06
N ARG A 11 41.39 -47.21 40.18
CA ARG A 11 41.53 -46.85 38.76
C ARG A 11 40.20 -46.60 38.03
N ARG A 12 40.15 -45.56 37.18
CA ARG A 12 39.72 -45.69 35.76
C ARG A 12 39.97 -44.42 34.95
N SER A 13 40.80 -44.59 33.93
CA SER A 13 41.16 -43.66 32.86
C SER A 13 40.03 -43.53 31.82
N TRP A 14 39.37 -42.38 31.67
CA TRP A 14 38.46 -42.14 30.54
C TRP A 14 38.62 -40.74 29.94
N ALA A 15 39.31 -40.75 28.78
CA ALA A 15 39.06 -39.96 27.58
C ALA A 15 38.57 -38.51 27.72
N ARG A 16 39.46 -37.56 27.40
CA ARG A 16 39.11 -36.26 26.82
C ARG A 16 38.27 -36.49 25.56
N ARG A 17 36.93 -36.43 25.68
CA ARG A 17 36.04 -36.45 24.53
C ARG A 17 35.94 -35.05 23.95
N ARG A 18 36.26 -34.98 22.66
CA ARG A 18 36.12 -33.85 21.74
C ARG A 18 34.62 -33.50 21.62
N VAL A 19 34.11 -32.63 22.48
CA VAL A 19 32.73 -32.10 22.36
C VAL A 19 32.68 -30.76 21.60
N GLY A 20 33.84 -30.10 21.42
CA GLY A 20 33.94 -28.81 20.73
C GLY A 20 33.46 -28.77 19.27
N PRO A 21 33.89 -29.67 18.37
CA PRO A 21 33.61 -29.50 16.94
C PRO A 21 32.17 -29.84 16.56
N LEU A 22 31.53 -30.77 17.28
CA LEU A 22 30.14 -31.17 17.02
C LEU A 22 29.14 -30.09 17.41
N LEU A 23 29.40 -29.35 18.49
CA LEU A 23 28.54 -28.26 18.94
C LEU A 23 28.62 -27.05 18.00
N VAL A 24 29.83 -26.75 17.49
CA VAL A 24 30.05 -25.68 16.50
C VAL A 24 29.38 -26.01 15.15
N LEU A 25 29.46 -27.27 14.69
CA LEU A 25 28.76 -27.72 13.49
C LEU A 25 27.24 -27.65 13.64
N LEU A 26 26.71 -27.97 14.82
CA LEU A 26 25.27 -27.92 15.10
C LEU A 26 24.75 -26.48 15.14
N CYS A 27 25.50 -25.53 15.71
CA CYS A 27 25.17 -24.09 15.64
C CYS A 27 25.23 -23.54 14.21
N ALA A 28 26.22 -23.95 13.40
CA ALA A 28 26.34 -23.50 12.02
C ALA A 28 25.19 -24.01 11.14
N VAL A 29 24.72 -25.24 11.34
CA VAL A 29 23.56 -25.80 10.62
C VAL A 29 22.26 -25.09 11.02
N VAL A 30 22.08 -24.74 12.29
CA VAL A 30 20.89 -23.99 12.75
C VAL A 30 20.89 -22.55 12.19
N LEU A 31 22.04 -21.88 12.13
CA LEU A 31 22.15 -20.54 11.54
C LEU A 31 21.94 -20.55 10.02
N ALA A 32 22.45 -21.56 9.31
CA ALA A 32 22.20 -21.74 7.89
C ALA A 32 20.72 -22.04 7.60
N GLY A 33 20.07 -22.87 8.45
CA GLY A 33 18.63 -23.14 8.35
C GLY A 33 17.76 -21.90 8.60
N ALA A 34 18.11 -21.08 9.60
CA ALA A 34 17.40 -19.84 9.90
C ALA A 34 17.53 -18.80 8.77
N GLY A 35 18.71 -18.71 8.13
CA GLY A 35 18.92 -17.87 6.95
C GLY A 35 18.09 -18.30 5.74
N VAL A 36 18.01 -19.61 5.48
CA VAL A 36 17.21 -20.14 4.37
C VAL A 36 15.71 -19.94 4.61
N VAL A 37 15.23 -20.11 5.85
CA VAL A 37 13.82 -19.89 6.23
C VAL A 37 13.44 -18.41 6.13
N THR A 38 14.31 -17.49 6.55
CA THR A 38 14.06 -16.04 6.46
C THR A 38 14.06 -15.55 5.00
N VAL A 39 14.99 -16.03 4.17
CA VAL A 39 15.01 -15.71 2.73
C VAL A 39 13.80 -16.31 2.01
N ALA A 40 13.39 -17.54 2.34
CA ALA A 40 12.20 -18.16 1.77
C ALA A 40 10.91 -17.41 2.17
N LEU A 41 10.78 -16.97 3.43
CA LEU A 41 9.66 -16.14 3.89
C LEU A 41 9.63 -14.77 3.20
N PHE A 42 10.79 -14.14 2.98
CA PHE A 42 10.88 -12.88 2.25
C PHE A 42 10.50 -13.04 0.77
N ALA A 43 10.96 -14.11 0.13
CA ALA A 43 10.56 -14.45 -1.24
C ALA A 43 9.06 -14.74 -1.33
N LEU A 44 8.49 -15.45 -0.35
CA LEU A 44 7.05 -15.71 -0.29
C LEU A 44 6.24 -14.42 -0.06
N MET A 45 6.70 -13.49 0.78
CA MET A 45 6.08 -12.17 0.96
C MET A 45 6.18 -11.30 -0.29
N ALA A 46 7.30 -11.32 -1.01
CA ALA A 46 7.46 -10.60 -2.28
C ALA A 46 6.51 -11.15 -3.36
N ILE A 47 6.36 -12.48 -3.43
CA ILE A 47 5.42 -13.14 -4.34
C ILE A 47 3.97 -12.85 -3.94
N PHE A 48 3.60 -12.93 -2.66
CA PHE A 48 2.24 -12.61 -2.18
C PHE A 48 1.87 -11.13 -2.30
N GLY A 49 2.83 -10.21 -2.15
CA GLY A 49 2.63 -8.78 -2.38
C GLY A 49 2.28 -8.46 -3.84
N GLN A 50 2.84 -9.21 -4.79
CA GLN A 50 2.49 -9.12 -6.21
C GLN A 50 1.08 -9.70 -6.49
N PHE A 51 0.68 -10.76 -5.81
CA PHE A 51 -0.65 -11.38 -6.00
C PHE A 51 -1.80 -10.58 -5.36
N LEU A 52 -1.57 -9.78 -4.30
CA LEU A 52 -2.58 -8.87 -3.75
C LEU A 52 -2.88 -7.67 -4.68
N LEU A 53 -1.91 -7.27 -5.51
CA LEU A 53 -2.11 -6.30 -6.60
C LEU A 53 -2.90 -6.88 -7.79
N VAL A 54 -2.83 -8.20 -8.01
CA VAL A 54 -3.59 -8.89 -9.08
C VAL A 54 -5.00 -9.30 -8.61
N GLY A 55 -5.17 -9.65 -7.34
CA GLY A 55 -6.47 -10.08 -6.78
C GLY A 55 -7.53 -8.98 -6.67
N ALA A 56 -7.12 -7.72 -6.44
CA ALA A 56 -8.04 -6.58 -6.48
C ALA A 56 -8.48 -6.22 -7.91
N GLY A 57 -7.73 -6.65 -8.93
CA GLY A 57 -8.08 -6.44 -10.34
C GLY A 57 -9.22 -7.33 -10.83
N SER A 58 -9.39 -8.54 -10.29
CA SER A 58 -10.37 -9.53 -10.80
C SER A 58 -11.82 -9.13 -10.53
N VAL A 59 -12.11 -8.47 -9.40
CA VAL A 59 -13.46 -7.98 -9.07
C VAL A 59 -13.84 -6.73 -9.87
N VAL A 60 -12.85 -5.92 -10.27
CA VAL A 60 -13.07 -4.70 -11.08
C VAL A 60 -13.36 -5.06 -12.54
N VAL A 61 -12.72 -6.09 -13.09
CA VAL A 61 -12.91 -6.53 -14.49
C VAL A 61 -14.33 -7.06 -14.76
N VAL A 62 -14.94 -7.77 -13.80
CA VAL A 62 -16.32 -8.30 -13.96
C VAL A 62 -17.36 -7.18 -13.99
N ARG A 63 -17.12 -6.07 -13.27
CA ARG A 63 -18.01 -4.89 -13.28
C ARG A 63 -17.80 -4.00 -14.51
N HIS A 64 -16.61 -4.05 -15.11
CA HIS A 64 -16.22 -3.29 -16.32
C HIS A 64 -16.99 -3.75 -17.57
N LEU A 65 -17.22 -5.05 -17.73
CA LEU A 65 -17.99 -5.59 -18.88
C LEU A 65 -19.48 -5.25 -18.80
N HIS A 66 -20.05 -5.21 -17.60
CA HIS A 66 -21.48 -4.93 -17.43
C HIS A 66 -21.86 -3.47 -17.71
N ARG A 67 -20.95 -2.51 -17.45
CA ARG A 67 -21.18 -1.08 -17.73
C ARG A 67 -21.04 -0.72 -19.21
N ARG A 68 -20.14 -1.36 -19.96
CA ARG A 68 -19.98 -1.12 -21.42
C ARG A 68 -21.23 -1.49 -22.22
N HIS A 69 -21.97 -2.52 -21.81
CA HIS A 69 -23.19 -2.93 -22.51
C HIS A 69 -24.38 -1.98 -22.30
N ARG A 70 -24.45 -1.26 -21.17
CA ARG A 70 -25.54 -0.31 -20.92
C ARG A 70 -25.36 1.01 -21.65
N HIS A 71 -24.13 1.49 -21.82
CA HIS A 71 -23.86 2.76 -22.51
C HIS A 71 -23.88 2.66 -24.04
N ARG A 72 -23.70 1.48 -24.63
CA ARG A 72 -23.76 1.30 -26.10
C ARG A 72 -25.18 1.23 -26.69
N ARG A 73 -26.23 1.16 -25.87
CA ARG A 73 -27.62 1.11 -26.34
C ARG A 73 -28.35 2.47 -26.36
N ALA A 74 -27.65 3.57 -26.09
CA ALA A 74 -28.25 4.91 -26.02
C ALA A 74 -27.65 5.93 -27.02
N MET A 75 -27.16 5.47 -28.18
CA MET A 75 -26.85 6.37 -29.30
C MET A 75 -27.93 6.25 -30.38
N GLY A 76 -28.74 7.29 -30.51
CA GLY A 76 -29.64 7.49 -31.65
C GLY A 76 -28.86 7.77 -32.95
N PRO A 77 -29.54 7.77 -34.11
CA PRO A 77 -28.91 7.84 -35.42
C PRO A 77 -28.17 9.17 -35.66
N THR A 78 -26.99 9.00 -36.25
CA THR A 78 -25.92 9.97 -36.54
C THR A 78 -26.33 11.07 -37.52
N GLN A 79 -26.07 12.32 -37.16
CA GLN A 79 -26.04 13.47 -38.08
C GLN A 79 -24.61 13.61 -38.64
N PRO A 80 -24.39 13.68 -39.97
CA PRO A 80 -23.05 13.74 -40.54
C PRO A 80 -22.42 15.11 -40.30
N ALA A 81 -21.38 15.15 -39.46
CA ALA A 81 -20.59 16.33 -39.18
C ALA A 81 -19.65 16.66 -40.35
N ALA A 82 -19.63 17.93 -40.74
CA ALA A 82 -18.75 18.49 -41.75
C ALA A 82 -17.26 18.27 -41.42
N VAL A 83 -16.49 17.87 -42.45
CA VAL A 83 -15.05 17.65 -42.37
C VAL A 83 -14.35 19.01 -42.18
N SER A 84 -13.81 19.26 -40.99
CA SER A 84 -12.91 20.42 -40.77
C SER A 84 -11.54 20.16 -41.40
N PRO A 85 -10.96 21.10 -42.16
CA PRO A 85 -9.64 20.97 -42.75
C PRO A 85 -8.54 21.28 -41.73
N ALA A 86 -7.38 20.66 -41.92
CA ALA A 86 -6.16 20.73 -41.11
C ALA A 86 -6.14 19.85 -39.85
N ALA A 87 -6.10 18.54 -40.08
CA ALA A 87 -5.43 17.61 -39.17
C ALA A 87 -3.95 17.98 -39.10
N ARG A 88 -3.61 18.94 -38.23
CA ARG A 88 -2.25 19.17 -37.75
C ARG A 88 -1.73 17.80 -37.33
N ALA A 89 -0.66 17.32 -37.98
CA ALA A 89 -0.11 15.99 -37.73
C ALA A 89 -0.04 15.76 -36.22
N ALA A 90 -0.86 14.84 -35.72
CA ALA A 90 -0.92 14.59 -34.29
C ALA A 90 0.50 14.22 -33.85
N PRO A 91 1.03 14.84 -32.79
CA PRO A 91 2.37 14.50 -32.31
C PRO A 91 2.44 13.00 -32.07
N VAL A 92 3.51 12.38 -32.55
CA VAL A 92 3.73 10.93 -32.40
C VAL A 92 3.60 10.60 -30.91
N PRO A 93 2.76 9.63 -30.52
CA PRO A 93 2.58 9.29 -29.12
C PRO A 93 3.91 8.86 -28.49
N ASP A 94 4.43 9.69 -27.58
CA ASP A 94 5.68 9.37 -26.86
C ASP A 94 5.38 8.44 -25.68
N TRP A 95 5.61 7.15 -25.90
CA TRP A 95 5.41 6.11 -24.90
C TRP A 95 6.32 6.27 -23.68
N ARG A 96 7.59 6.66 -23.88
CA ARG A 96 8.56 6.80 -22.77
C ARG A 96 8.15 7.95 -21.84
N ALA A 97 7.77 9.09 -22.41
CA ALA A 97 7.27 10.21 -21.63
C ALA A 97 5.96 9.86 -20.90
N ALA A 98 5.03 9.17 -21.56
CA ALA A 98 3.80 8.72 -20.89
C ALA A 98 4.09 7.73 -19.75
N ARG A 99 5.06 6.82 -19.91
CA ARG A 99 5.44 5.87 -18.87
C ARG A 99 6.06 6.59 -17.66
N ALA A 100 6.94 7.56 -17.89
CA ALA A 100 7.50 8.39 -16.81
C ALA A 100 6.40 9.13 -16.03
N ARG A 101 5.44 9.72 -16.75
CA ARG A 101 4.27 10.36 -16.14
C ARG A 101 3.38 9.39 -15.38
N PHE A 102 3.24 8.15 -15.85
CA PHE A 102 2.46 7.14 -15.15
C PHE A 102 3.16 6.67 -13.87
N VAL A 103 4.49 6.49 -13.90
CA VAL A 103 5.30 6.23 -12.68
C VAL A 103 5.10 7.34 -11.65
N GLN A 104 5.14 8.60 -12.08
CA GLN A 104 4.86 9.73 -11.19
C GLN A 104 3.45 9.63 -10.57
N LEU A 105 2.42 9.38 -11.39
CA LEU A 105 1.05 9.24 -10.90
C LEU A 105 0.92 8.11 -9.86
N ARG A 106 1.54 6.95 -10.12
CA ARG A 106 1.59 5.83 -9.18
C ARG A 106 2.26 6.22 -7.87
N SER A 107 3.35 6.99 -7.94
CA SER A 107 4.03 7.50 -6.76
C SER A 107 3.15 8.46 -5.97
N GLU A 108 2.51 9.44 -6.60
CA GLU A 108 1.62 10.39 -5.93
C GLU A 108 0.43 9.69 -5.27
N TYR A 109 -0.21 8.77 -5.99
CA TYR A 109 -1.33 8.02 -5.44
C TYR A 109 -0.89 7.10 -4.29
N GLY A 110 0.23 6.39 -4.46
CA GLY A 110 0.80 5.53 -3.42
C GLY A 110 1.23 6.30 -2.16
N GLN A 111 1.83 7.48 -2.31
CA GLN A 111 2.16 8.37 -1.19
C GLN A 111 0.90 8.78 -0.42
N PHE A 112 -0.17 9.14 -1.13
CA PHE A 112 -1.45 9.46 -0.50
C PHE A 112 -2.02 8.25 0.26
N GLU A 113 -2.10 7.07 -0.37
CA GLU A 113 -2.67 5.87 0.25
C GLU A 113 -1.84 5.37 1.44
N CYS A 114 -0.55 5.66 1.49
CA CYS A 114 0.36 5.28 2.57
C CYS A 114 0.44 6.33 3.69
N ASP A 115 -0.14 7.53 3.55
CA ASP A 115 -0.14 8.57 4.59
C ASP A 115 -1.50 8.62 5.31
N PRO A 116 -1.59 8.10 6.55
CA PRO A 116 -2.83 8.15 7.34
C PRO A 116 -3.36 9.57 7.54
N LEU A 117 -2.48 10.57 7.69
CA LEU A 117 -2.88 11.96 7.86
C LEU A 117 -3.49 12.53 6.58
N ALA A 118 -2.92 12.21 5.41
CA ALA A 118 -3.48 12.63 4.13
C ALA A 118 -4.86 12.01 3.89
N VAL A 119 -5.01 10.70 4.14
CA VAL A 119 -6.28 9.99 4.00
C VAL A 119 -7.35 10.60 4.91
N LEU A 120 -7.04 10.86 6.19
CA LEU A 120 -8.01 11.43 7.13
C LEU A 120 -8.44 12.86 6.75
N ARG A 121 -7.57 13.61 6.06
CA ARG A 121 -7.90 14.96 5.57
C ARG A 121 -8.79 14.93 4.34
N LEU A 122 -8.65 13.93 3.48
CA LEU A 122 -9.37 13.79 2.22
C LEU A 122 -10.03 12.40 2.08
N PRO A 123 -10.93 12.00 2.98
CA PRO A 123 -11.50 10.65 2.99
C PRO A 123 -12.32 10.33 1.73
N ALA A 124 -12.92 11.34 1.10
CA ALA A 124 -13.63 11.20 -0.17
C ALA A 124 -12.73 10.71 -1.33
N LEU A 125 -11.40 10.88 -1.22
CA LEU A 125 -10.44 10.41 -2.23
C LEU A 125 -10.16 8.90 -2.13
N THR A 126 -10.53 8.26 -1.02
CA THR A 126 -10.50 6.79 -0.87
C THR A 126 -11.86 6.14 -1.09
N ASP A 127 -12.93 6.93 -1.16
CA ASP A 127 -14.29 6.44 -1.33
C ASP A 127 -14.66 6.34 -2.82
N VAL A 128 -14.65 5.12 -3.35
CA VAL A 128 -15.02 4.83 -4.75
C VAL A 128 -16.49 5.05 -5.07
N THR A 129 -17.35 5.27 -4.07
CA THR A 129 -18.74 5.66 -4.29
C THR A 129 -18.85 7.13 -4.74
N VAL A 130 -17.84 7.95 -4.42
CA VAL A 130 -17.69 9.29 -4.98
C VAL A 130 -17.35 9.18 -6.46
N ALA A 131 -18.19 9.75 -7.33
CA ALA A 131 -18.12 9.54 -8.78
C ALA A 131 -16.78 9.99 -9.41
N SER A 132 -16.14 11.03 -8.89
CA SER A 132 -14.81 11.46 -9.37
C SER A 132 -13.71 10.46 -8.98
N THR A 133 -13.73 9.98 -7.74
CA THR A 133 -12.80 8.96 -7.22
C THR A 133 -12.96 7.65 -7.96
N GLY A 134 -14.18 7.15 -8.14
CA GLY A 134 -14.45 5.95 -8.93
C GLY A 134 -13.95 6.06 -10.37
N ARG A 135 -14.14 7.21 -11.03
CA ARG A 135 -13.58 7.46 -12.37
C ARG A 135 -12.06 7.45 -12.41
N PHE A 136 -11.41 7.97 -11.37
CA PHE A 136 -9.96 7.90 -11.24
C PHE A 136 -9.48 6.46 -11.12
N VAL A 137 -10.07 5.67 -10.21
CA VAL A 137 -9.70 4.26 -10.02
C VAL A 137 -9.88 3.47 -11.32
N ASP A 138 -11.00 3.66 -12.03
CA ASP A 138 -11.24 3.02 -13.34
C ASP A 138 -10.17 3.42 -14.38
N ALA A 139 -9.84 4.71 -14.49
CA ALA A 139 -8.86 5.20 -15.45
C ALA A 139 -7.42 4.78 -15.11
N PHE A 140 -7.08 4.76 -13.83
CA PHE A 140 -5.79 4.29 -13.33
C PHE A 140 -5.61 2.79 -13.60
N ALA A 141 -6.65 1.98 -13.39
CA ALA A 141 -6.64 0.56 -13.70
C ALA A 141 -6.44 0.28 -15.21
N GLU A 142 -7.10 1.05 -16.09
CA GLU A 142 -6.90 0.93 -17.55
C GLU A 142 -5.46 1.26 -17.94
N ALA A 143 -4.88 2.34 -17.39
CA ALA A 143 -3.48 2.68 -17.64
C ALA A 143 -2.52 1.60 -17.13
N GLN A 144 -2.78 1.04 -15.94
CA GLN A 144 -1.97 -0.04 -15.36
C GLN A 144 -2.02 -1.31 -16.20
N ALA A 145 -3.18 -1.66 -16.76
CA ALA A 145 -3.34 -2.82 -17.63
C ALA A 145 -2.59 -2.69 -18.97
N LEU A 146 -2.26 -1.46 -19.37
CA LEU A 146 -1.53 -1.15 -20.60
C LEU A 146 -0.03 -0.88 -20.35
N ASP A 147 0.43 -0.79 -19.09
CA ASP A 147 1.83 -0.58 -18.74
C ASP A 147 2.65 -1.83 -19.09
N THR A 148 3.71 -1.65 -19.88
CA THR A 148 4.61 -2.72 -20.34
C THR A 148 6.05 -2.36 -19.99
N ASP A 149 6.91 -3.37 -19.84
CA ASP A 149 8.32 -3.15 -19.49
C ASP A 149 9.13 -2.59 -20.67
N THR A 150 8.82 -3.08 -21.87
CA THR A 150 9.42 -2.65 -23.13
C THR A 150 8.42 -1.89 -23.99
N GLU A 151 8.93 -1.11 -24.94
CA GLU A 151 8.10 -0.29 -25.83
C GLU A 151 7.25 -1.20 -26.74
N PRO A 152 5.91 -1.10 -26.67
CA PRO A 152 5.01 -1.95 -27.44
C PRO A 152 4.75 -1.37 -28.85
N PRO A 153 4.00 -2.07 -29.72
CA PRO A 153 3.64 -1.53 -31.04
C PRO A 153 2.86 -0.21 -30.96
N ALA A 154 2.97 0.62 -32.00
CA ALA A 154 2.44 1.98 -32.03
C ALA A 154 0.96 2.12 -31.62
N ALA A 155 0.11 1.17 -32.00
CA ALA A 155 -1.31 1.17 -31.61
C ALA A 155 -1.50 1.02 -30.09
N HIS A 156 -0.67 0.20 -29.44
CA HIS A 156 -0.68 0.05 -27.98
C HIS A 156 -0.10 1.30 -27.30
N CYS A 157 0.98 1.88 -27.84
CA CYS A 157 1.54 3.15 -27.36
C CYS A 157 0.47 4.25 -27.35
N ALA A 158 -0.28 4.42 -28.43
CA ALA A 158 -1.35 5.41 -28.52
C ALA A 158 -2.46 5.19 -27.46
N ARG A 159 -2.84 3.93 -27.22
CA ARG A 159 -3.81 3.57 -26.18
C ARG A 159 -3.28 3.87 -24.78
N PHE A 160 -2.04 3.47 -24.48
CA PHE A 160 -1.40 3.74 -23.20
C PHE A 160 -1.28 5.24 -22.92
N VAL A 161 -0.79 6.03 -23.89
CA VAL A 161 -0.69 7.50 -23.77
C VAL A 161 -2.06 8.11 -23.48
N THR A 162 -3.12 7.63 -24.16
CA THR A 162 -4.49 8.08 -23.92
C THR A 162 -4.98 7.74 -22.52
N ALA A 163 -4.77 6.50 -22.07
CA ALA A 163 -5.15 6.02 -20.75
C ALA A 163 -4.43 6.79 -19.62
N VAL A 164 -3.11 7.02 -19.75
CA VAL A 164 -2.33 7.81 -18.79
C VAL A 164 -2.85 9.25 -18.71
N ASN A 165 -3.14 9.88 -19.85
CA ASN A 165 -3.72 11.22 -19.87
C ASN A 165 -5.09 11.28 -19.19
N GLN A 166 -5.92 10.25 -19.38
CA GLN A 166 -7.21 10.14 -18.71
C GLN A 166 -7.06 9.94 -17.20
N ALA A 167 -6.13 9.08 -16.77
CA ALA A 167 -5.85 8.82 -15.36
C ALA A 167 -5.40 10.10 -14.65
N TRP A 168 -4.50 10.88 -15.25
CA TRP A 168 -4.06 12.18 -14.70
C TRP A 168 -5.21 13.19 -14.56
N ARG A 169 -6.05 13.34 -15.58
CA ARG A 169 -7.21 14.25 -15.49
C ARG A 169 -8.19 13.80 -14.41
N ALA A 170 -8.43 12.49 -14.32
CA ALA A 170 -9.34 11.94 -13.32
C ALA A 170 -8.76 12.08 -11.90
N TRP A 171 -7.44 11.93 -11.73
CA TRP A 171 -6.75 12.15 -10.46
C TRP A 171 -6.94 13.58 -9.96
N GLY A 172 -6.65 14.58 -10.78
CA GLY A 172 -6.88 15.99 -10.44
C GLY A 172 -8.33 16.25 -10.07
N ALA A 173 -9.28 15.79 -10.89
CA ALA A 173 -10.71 15.96 -10.61
C ALA A 173 -11.18 15.26 -9.32
N ALA A 174 -10.60 14.09 -8.99
CA ALA A 174 -10.89 13.38 -7.75
C ALA A 174 -10.35 14.14 -6.53
N ARG A 175 -9.12 14.66 -6.61
CA ARG A 175 -8.54 15.51 -5.56
C ARG A 175 -9.36 16.77 -5.33
N ASP A 176 -9.68 17.52 -6.40
CA ASP A 176 -10.49 18.73 -6.31
C ASP A 176 -11.86 18.46 -5.68
N ALA A 177 -12.49 17.35 -6.06
CA ALA A 177 -13.76 16.95 -5.48
C ALA A 177 -13.62 16.59 -4.00
N ALA A 178 -12.58 15.84 -3.62
CA ALA A 178 -12.30 15.48 -2.24
C ALA A 178 -11.99 16.72 -1.38
N GLU A 179 -11.29 17.71 -1.93
CA GLU A 179 -11.00 18.98 -1.26
C GLU A 179 -12.23 19.87 -1.08
N ARG A 180 -13.20 19.78 -2.00
CA ARG A 180 -14.52 20.44 -1.85
C ARG A 180 -15.42 19.72 -0.85
N ILE A 181 -15.47 18.38 -0.89
CA ILE A 181 -16.30 17.58 0.02
C ILE A 181 -15.74 17.61 1.44
N ARG A 182 -14.42 17.50 1.60
CA ARG A 182 -13.71 17.32 2.87
C ARG A 182 -14.37 16.27 3.76
N LEU A 183 -15.01 16.73 4.83
CA LEU A 183 -15.70 15.91 5.82
C LEU A 183 -17.23 16.07 5.74
N ALA A 184 -17.78 16.75 4.72
CA ALA A 184 -19.21 17.07 4.65
C ALA A 184 -20.12 15.84 4.65
N GLY A 185 -19.65 14.70 4.14
CA GLY A 185 -20.36 13.41 4.17
C GLY A 185 -20.27 12.66 5.51
N ILE A 186 -19.54 13.18 6.49
CA ILE A 186 -19.29 12.53 7.78
C ILE A 186 -20.19 13.16 8.86
N PRO A 187 -20.93 12.37 9.64
CA PRO A 187 -21.70 12.83 10.80
C PRO A 187 -20.87 13.69 11.76
N ALA A 188 -21.50 14.71 12.38
CA ALA A 188 -20.79 15.68 13.21
C ALA A 188 -19.98 15.05 14.36
N GLN A 189 -20.52 14.02 15.02
CA GLN A 189 -19.84 13.30 16.10
C GLN A 189 -18.56 12.60 15.60
N GLU A 190 -18.60 12.03 14.40
CA GLU A 190 -17.47 11.32 13.80
C GLU A 190 -16.45 12.29 13.20
N ARG A 191 -16.88 13.46 12.70
CA ARG A 191 -15.96 14.55 12.34
C ARG A 191 -15.09 14.98 13.52
N ALA A 192 -15.65 15.03 14.72
CA ALA A 192 -14.87 15.32 15.93
C ALA A 192 -13.85 14.22 16.22
N THR A 193 -14.20 12.95 16.01
CA THR A 193 -13.28 11.80 16.11
C THR A 193 -12.15 11.87 15.08
N VAL A 194 -12.47 12.19 13.81
CA VAL A 194 -11.46 12.43 12.75
C VAL A 194 -10.52 13.57 13.15
N ALA A 195 -11.05 14.69 13.62
CA ALA A 195 -10.23 15.84 14.03
C ALA A 195 -9.29 15.49 15.21
N ARG A 196 -9.78 14.72 16.19
CA ARG A 196 -8.93 14.21 17.29
C ARG A 196 -7.85 13.27 16.78
N ALA A 197 -8.16 12.34 15.89
CA ALA A 197 -7.18 11.44 15.30
C ALA A 197 -6.09 12.22 14.54
N ILE A 198 -6.47 13.21 13.72
CA ILE A 198 -5.52 14.09 13.02
C ILE A 198 -4.61 14.82 14.02
N LYS A 199 -5.17 15.39 15.09
CA LYS A 199 -4.39 16.09 16.13
C LYS A 199 -3.39 15.14 16.80
N LEU A 200 -3.82 13.95 17.19
CA LEU A 200 -2.98 12.95 17.85
C LEU A 200 -1.85 12.46 16.95
N LEU A 201 -2.13 12.19 15.67
CA LEU A 201 -1.11 11.79 14.70
C LEU A 201 -0.12 12.92 14.39
N THR A 202 -0.60 14.17 14.34
CA THR A 202 0.28 15.34 14.17
C THR A 202 1.19 15.50 15.37
N MET A 203 0.63 15.43 16.60
CA MET A 203 1.39 15.47 17.84
C MET A 203 2.42 14.34 17.94
N ALA A 204 2.05 13.12 17.53
CA ALA A 204 2.98 12.00 17.49
C ALA A 204 4.14 12.27 16.53
N ARG A 205 3.85 12.78 15.34
CA ARG A 205 4.87 13.07 14.33
C ARG A 205 5.82 14.19 14.74
N ASP A 206 5.29 15.22 15.41
CA ASP A 206 6.03 16.44 15.72
C ASP A 206 6.67 16.39 17.14
N SER A 207 6.50 15.29 17.89
CA SER A 207 7.03 15.13 19.26
C SER A 207 8.43 14.50 19.28
N ASP A 208 9.37 15.21 19.89
CA ASP A 208 10.73 14.74 20.17
C ASP A 208 10.80 13.77 21.37
N HIS A 209 9.73 13.65 22.16
CA HIS A 209 9.68 12.74 23.31
C HIS A 209 9.03 11.40 22.96
N ASP A 210 9.77 10.30 23.14
CA ASP A 210 9.33 8.94 22.79
C ASP A 210 8.06 8.49 23.51
N ALA A 211 7.95 8.83 24.81
CA ALA A 211 6.78 8.47 25.62
C ALA A 211 5.51 9.20 25.15
N GLU A 212 5.61 10.49 24.85
CA GLU A 212 4.52 11.31 24.33
C GLU A 212 4.10 10.81 22.94
N ARG A 213 5.06 10.56 22.06
CA ARG A 213 4.85 10.04 20.71
C ARG A 213 4.15 8.68 20.73
N THR A 214 4.60 7.75 21.58
CA THR A 214 3.99 6.42 21.73
C THR A 214 2.55 6.52 22.26
N ALA A 215 2.32 7.34 23.29
CA ALA A 215 0.99 7.56 23.84
C ALA A 215 0.05 8.21 22.81
N ALA A 216 0.55 9.14 22.01
CA ALA A 216 -0.20 9.80 20.94
C ALA A 216 -0.62 8.81 19.84
N TYR A 217 0.29 7.97 19.36
CA TYR A 217 -0.04 6.91 18.39
C TYR A 217 -1.06 5.91 18.94
N ALA A 218 -0.91 5.46 20.18
CA ALA A 218 -1.85 4.54 20.81
C ALA A 218 -3.27 5.14 20.89
N LYS A 219 -3.38 6.41 21.31
CA LYS A 219 -4.66 7.14 21.35
C LYS A 219 -5.23 7.34 19.94
N ALA A 220 -4.41 7.67 18.95
CA ALA A 220 -4.86 7.84 17.58
C ALA A 220 -5.47 6.54 17.02
N ARG A 221 -4.80 5.40 17.22
CA ARG A 221 -5.32 4.08 16.84
C ARG A 221 -6.65 3.76 17.51
N ALA A 222 -6.83 4.13 18.78
CA ALA A 222 -8.09 3.94 19.48
C ALA A 222 -9.23 4.79 18.89
N GLU A 223 -8.96 6.04 18.48
CA GLU A 223 -9.96 6.87 17.78
C GLU A 223 -10.29 6.29 16.39
N LEU A 224 -9.29 5.83 15.64
CA LEU A 224 -9.49 5.21 14.32
C LEU A 224 -10.29 3.89 14.41
N ALA A 225 -10.08 3.09 15.44
CA ALA A 225 -10.86 1.89 15.70
C ALA A 225 -12.33 2.19 16.05
N LYS A 226 -12.66 3.40 16.52
CA LYS A 226 -14.06 3.83 16.68
C LYS A 226 -14.68 4.11 15.30
N LEU A 227 -13.96 4.81 14.43
CA LEU A 227 -14.41 5.14 13.07
C LEU A 227 -14.62 3.90 12.19
N ASP A 228 -13.73 2.91 12.29
CA ASP A 228 -13.86 1.66 11.54
C ASP A 228 -15.08 0.85 12.00
N ARG A 229 -15.33 0.78 13.32
CA ARG A 229 -16.51 0.09 13.88
C ARG A 229 -17.83 0.74 13.49
N SER A 230 -17.88 2.07 13.36
CA SER A 230 -19.06 2.78 12.84
C SER A 230 -19.25 2.59 11.33
N GLY A 231 -18.22 2.13 10.61
CA GLY A 231 -18.25 2.00 9.15
C GLY A 231 -18.10 3.32 8.38
N THR A 232 -18.06 4.47 9.07
CA THR A 232 -17.98 5.78 8.41
C THR A 232 -16.64 6.05 7.74
N LEU A 233 -15.55 5.63 8.35
CA LEU A 233 -14.22 5.83 7.78
C LEU A 233 -13.35 4.62 8.09
N ARG A 234 -12.90 3.97 7.02
CA ARG A 234 -11.90 2.92 7.06
C ARG A 234 -10.64 3.43 6.37
N LEU A 235 -9.50 3.29 7.04
CA LEU A 235 -8.21 3.56 6.41
C LEU A 235 -7.90 2.48 5.35
N PRO A 236 -7.29 2.86 4.21
CA PRO A 236 -6.67 1.90 3.32
C PRO A 236 -5.70 0.99 4.07
N PRO A 237 -5.59 -0.30 3.69
CA PRO A 237 -4.68 -1.23 4.35
C PRO A 237 -3.23 -0.75 4.38
N THR A 238 -2.79 -0.03 3.34
CA THR A 238 -1.46 0.57 3.22
C THR A 238 -1.23 1.68 4.26
N ALA A 239 -2.16 2.63 4.41
CA ALA A 239 -2.12 3.62 5.49
C ALA A 239 -2.14 2.97 6.88
N ALA A 240 -3.00 1.97 7.09
CA ALA A 240 -3.05 1.25 8.37
C ALA A 240 -1.70 0.56 8.68
N ALA A 241 -1.09 -0.10 7.69
CA ALA A 241 0.21 -0.73 7.84
C ALA A 241 1.33 0.30 8.08
N ALA A 242 1.29 1.46 7.40
CA ALA A 242 2.23 2.55 7.63
C ALA A 242 2.12 3.11 9.05
N LEU A 243 0.89 3.26 9.55
CA LEU A 243 0.63 3.68 10.94
C LEU A 243 1.18 2.65 11.95
N ASP A 244 0.95 1.36 11.73
CA ASP A 244 1.45 0.31 12.62
C ASP A 244 2.97 0.16 12.56
N ALA A 245 3.60 0.40 11.41
CA ALA A 245 5.06 0.45 11.28
C ALA A 245 5.66 1.68 11.99
N ALA A 246 5.03 2.84 11.82
CA ALA A 246 5.40 4.07 12.51
C ALA A 246 5.28 3.95 14.03
N ALA A 247 4.32 3.16 14.54
CA ALA A 247 4.19 2.88 15.97
C ALA A 247 5.22 1.85 16.48
N ARG A 248 5.54 0.81 15.71
CA ARG A 248 6.48 -0.25 16.11
C ARG A 248 7.95 0.18 16.15
N SER A 249 8.35 1.06 15.23
CA SER A 249 9.70 1.64 15.19
C SER A 249 10.04 2.51 16.43
N GLN A 250 9.12 2.63 17.38
CA GLN A 250 9.20 3.49 18.56
C GLN A 250 9.25 2.70 19.88
N LEU A 251 9.26 1.37 19.81
CA LEU A 251 9.52 0.54 20.98
C LEU A 251 11.04 0.52 21.24
N PRO A 252 11.50 0.71 22.49
CA PRO A 252 12.93 0.66 22.79
C PRO A 252 13.50 -0.70 22.38
N ALA A 253 14.72 -0.69 21.81
CA ALA A 253 15.50 -1.91 21.65
C ALA A 253 15.75 -2.48 23.06
N GLY A 254 15.07 -3.58 23.37
CA GLY A 254 15.21 -4.28 24.65
C GLY A 254 16.59 -4.91 24.82
#